data_AF-A0A7W2N9Q9-F1
#
_entry.id   AF-A0A7W2N9Q9-F1
#
_cell.length_a   1.000
_cell.length_b   1.000
_cell.length_c   1.000
_cell.angle_alpha   90.00
_cell.angle_beta   90.00
_cell.angle_gamma   90.00
#
_symmetry.space_group_name_H-M   'P 1'
#
loop_
_entity.id
_entity.type
_entity.pdbx_description
1 polymer ?
#
loop_
_entity_poly.entity_id
_entity_poly.type
_entity_poly.pdbx_seq_one_letter_code
_entity_poly.pdbx_strand_id
1 'polypeptide(L)'
;MKKLTLLVLSIALLAQNFAYSADLDLGIYDLNRGEFNAAIAQFEPLVAEGYAPAQYQMGLVYLNGYGVIKDPIKAVELFHLAASQNYSDALFDLSLLYSEGEVVKKDLNTAYTLMEKAAKKGLPRAQFNLGVMIYNGSGVPQDYLQASRWYQKAADQNYALAQFNLALMYFDGKGVAKSTEMSYIWNIIAAKNGYRIAEKSRDMDEYKLTVEEINISREKADTILRNIIQQRELKLRQALIEQNR
;
A
#
# COMPACT_ATOMS: atom_id res chain seq x y z
N MET A 1 -40.62 -18.91 3.93
CA MET A 1 -39.52 -19.43 4.76
C MET A 1 -38.13 -19.02 4.26
N LYS A 2 -37.79 -19.09 2.96
CA LYS A 2 -36.43 -18.74 2.45
C LYS A 2 -35.93 -17.31 2.76
N LYS A 3 -36.82 -16.30 2.83
CA LYS A 3 -36.43 -14.90 3.12
C LYS A 3 -36.00 -14.67 4.58
N LEU A 4 -36.57 -15.41 5.53
CA LEU A 4 -36.25 -15.24 6.96
C LEU A 4 -34.89 -15.88 7.30
N THR A 5 -34.58 -17.03 6.69
CA THR A 5 -33.30 -17.73 6.87
C THR A 5 -32.11 -16.94 6.33
N LEU A 6 -32.29 -16.25 5.20
CA LEU A 6 -31.23 -15.41 4.60
C LEU A 6 -30.91 -14.20 5.49
N LEU A 7 -31.93 -13.56 6.06
CA LEU A 7 -31.78 -12.39 6.92
C LEU A 7 -31.06 -12.74 8.24
N VAL A 8 -31.43 -13.85 8.88
CA VAL A 8 -30.78 -14.31 10.12
C VAL A 8 -29.32 -14.70 9.86
N LEU A 9 -29.03 -15.36 8.74
CA LEU A 9 -27.66 -15.71 8.36
C LEU A 9 -26.81 -14.45 8.11
N SER A 10 -27.35 -13.42 7.45
CA SER A 10 -26.63 -12.15 7.25
C SER A 10 -26.36 -11.40 8.56
N ILE A 11 -27.30 -11.41 9.52
CA ILE A 11 -27.12 -10.74 10.81
C ILE A 11 -26.07 -11.48 11.66
N ALA A 12 -26.08 -12.81 11.64
CA ALA A 12 -25.06 -13.61 12.34
C ALA A 12 -23.66 -13.40 11.74
N LEU A 13 -23.54 -13.37 10.41
CA LEU A 13 -22.26 -13.14 9.72
C LEU A 13 -21.72 -11.72 9.99
N LEU A 14 -22.60 -10.72 10.06
CA LEU A 14 -22.24 -9.35 10.42
C LEU A 14 -21.75 -9.27 11.86
N ALA A 15 -22.50 -9.82 12.83
CA ALA A 15 -22.11 -9.81 14.24
C ALA A 15 -20.76 -10.52 14.49
N GLN A 16 -20.51 -11.61 13.77
CA GLN A 16 -19.25 -12.35 13.84
C GLN A 16 -18.08 -11.53 13.30
N ASN A 17 -18.25 -10.83 12.16
CA ASN A 17 -17.23 -9.93 11.63
C ASN A 17 -16.92 -8.76 12.58
N PHE A 18 -17.93 -8.23 13.29
CA PHE A 18 -17.72 -7.19 14.30
C PHE A 18 -16.89 -7.70 15.49
N ALA A 19 -17.20 -8.89 16.01
CA ALA A 19 -16.42 -9.50 17.08
C ALA A 19 -14.95 -9.74 16.65
N TYR A 20 -14.74 -10.28 15.45
CA TYR A 20 -13.38 -10.48 14.90
C TYR A 20 -12.60 -9.18 14.78
N SER A 21 -13.25 -8.09 14.37
CA SER A 21 -12.59 -6.80 14.25
C SER A 21 -12.16 -6.23 15.60
N ALA A 22 -12.96 -6.40 16.65
CA ALA A 22 -12.64 -5.92 17.99
C ALA A 22 -11.47 -6.70 18.62
N ASP A 23 -11.48 -8.03 18.48
CA ASP A 23 -10.40 -8.90 19.00
C ASP A 23 -9.10 -8.66 18.23
N LEU A 24 -9.17 -8.48 16.90
CA LEU A 24 -8.02 -8.09 16.08
C LEU A 24 -7.43 -6.75 16.52
N ASP A 25 -8.27 -5.73 16.72
CA ASP A 25 -7.82 -4.39 17.10
C ASP A 25 -7.15 -4.40 18.49
N LEU A 26 -7.69 -5.17 19.43
CA LEU A 26 -7.07 -5.39 20.74
C LEU A 26 -5.70 -6.09 20.60
N GLY A 27 -5.62 -7.15 19.79
CA GLY A 27 -4.37 -7.84 19.55
C GLY A 27 -3.31 -6.94 18.89
N ILE A 28 -3.69 -6.10 17.92
CA ILE A 28 -2.80 -5.12 17.29
C ILE A 28 -2.38 -4.04 18.30
N TYR A 29 -3.29 -3.59 19.16
CA TYR A 29 -2.99 -2.66 20.24
C TYR A 29 -1.92 -3.24 21.17
N ASP A 30 -2.09 -4.48 21.63
CA ASP A 30 -1.15 -5.20 22.49
C ASP A 30 0.21 -5.42 21.80
N LEU A 31 0.20 -5.77 20.52
CA LEU A 31 1.41 -5.93 19.71
C LEU A 31 2.24 -4.64 19.66
N ASN A 32 1.58 -3.50 19.42
CA ASN A 32 2.24 -2.19 19.30
C ASN A 32 2.88 -1.70 20.60
N ARG A 33 2.41 -2.16 21.76
CA ARG A 33 2.97 -1.82 23.07
C ARG A 33 3.96 -2.87 23.60
N GLY A 34 4.25 -3.91 22.83
CA GLY A 34 5.21 -4.96 23.18
C GLY A 34 4.64 -6.11 24.01
N GLU A 35 3.32 -6.17 24.21
CA GLU A 35 2.64 -7.24 24.96
C GLU A 35 2.39 -8.45 24.05
N PHE A 36 3.47 -9.03 23.53
CA PHE A 36 3.42 -10.00 22.44
C PHE A 36 2.60 -11.25 22.74
N ASN A 37 2.70 -11.79 23.96
CA ASN A 37 1.92 -12.96 24.35
C ASN A 37 0.41 -12.67 24.43
N ALA A 38 0.04 -11.46 24.85
CA ALA A 38 -1.36 -11.04 24.87
C ALA A 38 -1.89 -10.89 23.44
N ALA A 39 -1.11 -10.23 22.57
CA ALA A 39 -1.44 -10.11 21.15
C ALA A 39 -1.64 -11.47 20.47
N ILE A 40 -0.73 -12.42 20.70
CA ILE A 40 -0.82 -13.80 20.19
C ILE A 40 -2.11 -14.46 20.68
N ALA A 41 -2.44 -14.34 21.97
CA ALA A 41 -3.66 -14.92 22.54
C ALA A 41 -4.94 -14.36 21.89
N GLN A 42 -4.95 -13.10 21.45
CA GLN A 42 -6.06 -12.53 20.67
C GLN A 42 -6.09 -13.04 19.23
N PHE A 43 -4.92 -13.22 18.60
CA PHE A 43 -4.84 -13.65 17.20
C PHE A 43 -5.13 -15.15 16.99
N GLU A 44 -4.71 -16.02 17.91
CA GLU A 44 -4.85 -17.48 17.79
C GLU A 44 -6.27 -17.98 17.44
N PRO A 45 -7.34 -17.59 18.16
CA PRO A 45 -8.69 -18.04 17.82
C PRO A 45 -9.12 -17.56 16.41
N LEU A 46 -8.80 -16.31 16.07
CA LEU A 46 -9.12 -15.73 14.76
C LEU A 46 -8.37 -16.44 13.62
N VAL A 47 -7.11 -16.85 13.86
CA VAL A 47 -6.32 -17.64 12.90
C VAL A 47 -6.96 -19.02 12.69
N ALA A 48 -7.40 -19.67 13.77
CA ALA A 48 -8.07 -20.97 13.70
C ALA A 48 -9.40 -20.90 12.92
N GLU A 49 -10.09 -19.77 12.99
CA GLU A 49 -11.32 -19.49 12.24
C GLU A 49 -11.06 -19.03 10.78
N GLY A 50 -9.79 -18.89 10.40
CA GLY A 50 -9.40 -18.54 9.05
C GLY A 50 -9.45 -17.04 8.74
N TYR A 51 -9.55 -16.16 9.75
CA TYR A 51 -9.68 -14.72 9.53
C TYR A 51 -8.39 -14.12 8.96
N ALA A 52 -8.42 -13.72 7.68
CA ALA A 52 -7.23 -13.26 6.95
C ALA A 52 -6.40 -12.15 7.63
N PRO A 53 -6.99 -11.10 8.23
CA PRO A 53 -6.21 -10.10 8.95
C PRO A 53 -5.42 -10.68 10.13
N ALA A 54 -6.01 -11.60 10.90
CA ALA A 54 -5.32 -12.26 12.01
C ALA A 54 -4.23 -13.21 11.51
N GLN A 55 -4.47 -13.94 10.42
CA GLN A 55 -3.43 -14.75 9.76
C GLN A 55 -2.24 -13.88 9.34
N TYR A 56 -2.49 -12.71 8.75
CA TYR A 56 -1.43 -11.77 8.40
C TYR A 56 -0.68 -11.25 9.63
N GLN A 57 -1.38 -10.82 10.68
CA GLN A 57 -0.74 -10.34 11.91
C GLN A 57 0.10 -11.43 12.59
N MET A 58 -0.42 -12.65 12.67
CA MET A 58 0.33 -13.80 13.17
C MET A 58 1.54 -14.11 12.28
N GLY A 59 1.43 -13.93 10.96
CA GLY A 59 2.56 -14.05 10.04
C GLY A 59 3.67 -13.05 10.36
N LEU A 60 3.32 -11.78 10.64
CA LEU A 60 4.29 -10.75 11.07
C LEU A 60 4.94 -11.10 12.42
N VAL A 61 4.17 -11.69 13.35
CA VAL A 61 4.69 -12.18 14.64
C VAL A 61 5.81 -13.20 14.41
N TYR A 62 5.58 -14.23 13.59
CA TYR A 62 6.61 -15.24 13.29
C TYR A 62 7.78 -14.69 12.46
N LEU A 63 7.52 -13.79 11.51
CA LEU A 63 8.56 -13.19 10.67
C LEU A 63 9.59 -12.41 11.49
N ASN A 64 9.13 -11.73 12.54
CA ASN A 64 9.97 -10.88 13.39
C ASN A 64 10.39 -11.53 14.72
N GLY A 65 9.75 -12.64 15.11
CA GLY A 65 10.00 -13.29 16.40
C GLY A 65 9.42 -12.52 17.59
N TYR A 66 8.25 -11.90 17.42
CA TYR A 66 7.60 -11.13 18.49
C TYR A 66 6.95 -12.08 19.50
N GLY A 67 7.62 -12.32 20.64
CA GLY A 67 7.12 -13.25 21.68
C GLY A 67 7.24 -14.73 21.30
N VAL A 68 7.77 -15.05 20.12
CA VAL A 68 7.99 -16.41 19.62
C VAL A 68 9.38 -16.53 19.01
N ILE A 69 9.88 -17.76 18.84
CA ILE A 69 11.06 -18.01 18.03
C ILE A 69 10.74 -17.58 16.59
N LYS A 70 11.62 -16.76 16.00
CA LYS A 70 11.49 -16.31 14.61
C LYS A 70 11.39 -17.52 13.67
N ASP A 71 10.33 -17.55 12.87
CA ASP A 71 10.04 -18.62 11.91
C ASP A 71 9.50 -18.01 10.60
N PRO A 72 10.40 -17.65 9.66
CA PRO A 72 9.99 -17.00 8.42
C PRO A 72 9.24 -17.95 7.47
N ILE A 73 9.38 -19.27 7.62
CA ILE A 73 8.63 -20.25 6.82
C ILE A 73 7.17 -20.28 7.28
N LYS A 74 6.93 -20.33 8.59
CA LYS A 74 5.57 -20.24 9.14
C LYS A 74 4.91 -18.90 8.81
N ALA A 75 5.67 -17.81 8.79
CA ALA A 75 5.17 -16.51 8.33
C ALA A 75 4.66 -16.56 6.88
N VAL A 76 5.44 -17.16 5.97
CA VAL A 76 5.06 -17.36 4.56
C VAL A 76 3.78 -18.19 4.44
N GLU A 77 3.64 -19.26 5.20
CA GLU A 77 2.42 -20.09 5.21
C GLU A 77 1.18 -19.27 5.60
N LEU A 78 1.28 -18.50 6.69
CA LEU A 78 0.20 -17.63 7.16
C LEU A 78 -0.13 -16.52 6.17
N PHE A 79 0.88 -15.93 5.53
CA PHE A 79 0.65 -14.96 4.47
C PHE A 79 -0.03 -15.59 3.26
N HIS A 80 0.30 -16.83 2.89
CA HIS A 80 -0.40 -17.54 1.81
C HIS A 80 -1.88 -17.77 2.15
N LEU A 81 -2.20 -18.12 3.40
CA LEU A 81 -3.58 -18.26 3.86
C LEU A 81 -4.33 -16.92 3.73
N ALA A 82 -3.76 -15.81 4.22
CA ALA A 82 -4.38 -14.49 4.11
C ALA A 82 -4.50 -14.01 2.65
N ALA A 83 -3.47 -14.23 1.84
CA ALA A 83 -3.43 -13.86 0.43
C ALA A 83 -4.42 -14.66 -0.43
N SER A 84 -4.72 -15.92 -0.07
CA SER A 84 -5.75 -16.73 -0.74
C SER A 84 -7.14 -16.11 -0.64
N GLN A 85 -7.36 -15.29 0.40
CA GLN A 85 -8.58 -14.50 0.63
C GLN A 85 -8.48 -13.08 0.03
N ASN A 86 -7.46 -12.84 -0.80
CA ASN A 86 -7.13 -11.55 -1.38
C ASN A 86 -6.83 -10.45 -0.34
N TYR A 87 -6.28 -10.77 0.82
CA TYR A 87 -5.86 -9.75 1.78
C TYR A 87 -4.67 -8.95 1.24
N SER A 88 -4.86 -7.64 1.07
CA SER A 88 -3.94 -6.78 0.29
C SER A 88 -2.54 -6.72 0.88
N ASP A 89 -2.41 -6.63 2.20
CA ASP A 89 -1.11 -6.55 2.87
C ASP A 89 -0.34 -7.88 2.75
N ALA A 90 -1.02 -9.02 2.88
CA ALA A 90 -0.39 -10.33 2.68
C ALA A 90 0.04 -10.56 1.22
N LEU A 91 -0.77 -10.13 0.25
CA LEU A 91 -0.39 -10.16 -1.18
C LEU A 91 0.87 -9.32 -1.43
N PHE A 92 0.97 -8.15 -0.80
CA PHE A 92 2.12 -7.26 -0.91
C PHE A 92 3.38 -7.89 -0.29
N ASP A 93 3.31 -8.39 0.94
CA ASP A 93 4.49 -8.94 1.63
C ASP A 93 4.97 -10.25 1.00
N LEU A 94 4.07 -11.13 0.56
CA LEU A 94 4.48 -12.32 -0.22
C LEU A 94 5.18 -11.93 -1.51
N SER A 95 4.71 -10.89 -2.20
CA SER A 95 5.37 -10.41 -3.41
C SER A 95 6.82 -10.01 -3.14
N LEU A 96 7.07 -9.29 -2.04
CA LEU A 96 8.43 -8.91 -1.65
C LEU A 96 9.29 -10.16 -1.37
N LEU A 97 8.76 -11.13 -0.61
CA LEU A 97 9.47 -12.36 -0.27
C LEU A 97 9.86 -13.17 -1.53
N TYR A 98 8.97 -13.28 -2.51
CA TYR A 98 9.28 -13.92 -3.80
C TYR A 98 10.26 -13.12 -4.66
N SER A 99 10.25 -11.79 -4.55
CA SER A 99 11.16 -10.91 -5.29
C SER A 99 12.59 -10.99 -4.76
N GLU A 100 12.73 -11.02 -3.44
CA GLU A 100 14.01 -11.11 -2.73
C GLU A 100 14.61 -12.51 -2.84
N GLY A 101 13.80 -13.53 -2.50
CA GLY A 101 14.21 -14.92 -2.60
C GLY A 101 15.02 -15.45 -1.41
N GLU A 102 15.01 -14.74 -0.26
CA GLU A 102 15.76 -15.13 0.94
C GLU A 102 15.07 -16.24 1.73
N VAL A 103 13.73 -16.19 1.82
CA VAL A 103 12.91 -17.14 2.59
C VAL A 103 12.26 -18.20 1.69
N VAL A 104 11.80 -17.78 0.52
CA VAL A 104 11.24 -18.65 -0.53
C VAL A 104 12.14 -18.59 -1.75
N LYS A 105 12.11 -19.61 -2.62
CA LYS A 105 12.85 -19.54 -3.89
C LYS A 105 12.39 -18.31 -4.70
N LYS A 106 13.35 -17.47 -5.09
CA LYS A 106 13.11 -16.30 -5.92
C LYS A 106 12.27 -16.64 -7.16
N ASP A 107 11.17 -15.91 -7.34
CA ASP A 107 10.28 -16.02 -8.50
C ASP A 107 9.66 -14.65 -8.80
N LEU A 108 10.23 -13.96 -9.78
CA LEU A 108 9.79 -12.61 -10.16
C LEU A 108 8.40 -12.61 -10.83
N ASN A 109 7.99 -13.70 -11.48
CA ASN A 109 6.68 -13.78 -12.14
C ASN A 109 5.57 -13.92 -11.08
N THR A 110 5.81 -14.76 -10.08
CA THR A 110 4.92 -14.89 -8.92
C THR A 110 4.88 -13.58 -8.13
N ALA A 111 6.03 -12.96 -7.87
CA ALA A 111 6.11 -11.66 -7.23
C ALA A 111 5.27 -10.60 -7.98
N TYR A 112 5.43 -10.49 -9.29
CA TYR A 112 4.68 -9.54 -10.13
C TYR A 112 3.16 -9.78 -10.00
N THR A 113 2.73 -11.04 -10.12
CA THR A 113 1.31 -11.40 -10.05
C THR A 113 0.68 -11.02 -8.71
N LEU A 114 1.39 -11.26 -7.60
CA LEU A 114 0.94 -10.92 -6.26
C LEU A 114 0.90 -9.39 -6.04
N MET A 115 1.94 -8.68 -6.50
CA MET A 115 2.01 -7.22 -6.44
C MET A 115 0.87 -6.58 -7.24
N GLU A 116 0.58 -7.11 -8.42
CA GLU A 116 -0.49 -6.63 -9.28
C GLU A 116 -1.86 -6.76 -8.61
N LYS A 117 -2.11 -7.90 -7.96
CA LYS A 117 -3.34 -8.10 -7.16
C LYS A 117 -3.42 -7.08 -6.02
N ALA A 118 -2.35 -6.88 -5.24
CA ALA A 118 -2.32 -5.91 -4.14
C ALA A 118 -2.55 -4.46 -4.64
N ALA A 119 -1.92 -4.08 -5.76
CA ALA A 119 -2.06 -2.76 -6.37
C ALA A 119 -3.49 -2.49 -6.89
N LYS A 120 -4.13 -3.51 -7.50
CA LYS A 120 -5.53 -3.45 -7.95
C LYS A 120 -6.51 -3.27 -6.80
N LYS A 121 -6.16 -3.70 -5.58
CA LYS A 121 -6.94 -3.43 -4.36
C LYS A 121 -6.72 -2.03 -3.78
N GLY A 122 -5.95 -1.18 -4.46
CA GLY A 122 -5.80 0.23 -4.09
C GLY A 122 -4.67 0.52 -3.12
N LEU A 123 -3.89 -0.46 -2.69
CA LEU A 123 -2.81 -0.26 -1.72
C LEU A 123 -1.70 0.65 -2.32
N PRO A 124 -1.45 1.87 -1.82
CA PRO A 124 -0.54 2.82 -2.46
C PRO A 124 0.90 2.31 -2.59
N ARG A 125 1.41 1.64 -1.54
CA ARG A 125 2.74 1.02 -1.56
C ARG A 125 2.86 -0.10 -2.59
N ALA A 126 1.78 -0.87 -2.83
CA ALA A 126 1.77 -1.89 -3.87
C ALA A 126 1.69 -1.28 -5.27
N GLN A 127 0.89 -0.24 -5.47
CA GLN A 127 0.83 0.50 -6.74
C GLN A 127 2.20 1.11 -7.09
N PHE A 128 2.88 1.69 -6.11
CA PHE A 128 4.25 2.16 -6.28
C PHE A 128 5.20 1.03 -6.69
N ASN A 129 5.25 -0.07 -5.93
CA ASN A 129 6.17 -1.17 -6.21
C ASN A 129 5.85 -1.87 -7.54
N LEU A 130 4.58 -1.99 -7.93
CA LEU A 130 4.21 -2.46 -9.26
C LEU A 130 4.77 -1.56 -10.36
N GLY A 131 4.69 -0.23 -10.17
CA GLY A 131 5.34 0.75 -11.04
C GLY A 131 6.85 0.53 -11.14
N VAL A 132 7.52 0.24 -10.02
CA VAL A 132 8.96 -0.09 -10.00
C VAL A 132 9.25 -1.37 -10.77
N MET A 133 8.47 -2.43 -10.57
CA MET A 133 8.65 -3.70 -11.27
C MET A 133 8.50 -3.52 -12.78
N ILE A 134 7.48 -2.79 -13.24
CA ILE A 134 7.25 -2.50 -14.65
C ILE A 134 8.32 -1.55 -15.21
N TYR A 135 8.76 -0.55 -14.44
CA TYR A 135 9.85 0.35 -14.86
C TYR A 135 11.15 -0.41 -15.08
N ASN A 136 11.46 -1.41 -14.24
CA ASN A 136 12.70 -2.18 -14.31
C ASN A 136 12.60 -3.45 -15.17
N GLY A 137 11.40 -3.83 -15.61
CA GLY A 137 11.18 -5.11 -16.29
C GLY A 137 11.35 -6.34 -15.37
N SER A 138 11.02 -6.21 -14.08
CA SER A 138 11.16 -7.28 -13.09
C SER A 138 9.93 -8.18 -13.06
N GLY A 139 10.03 -9.38 -13.64
CA GLY A 139 8.92 -10.34 -13.72
C GLY A 139 7.86 -9.98 -14.77
N VAL A 140 8.09 -8.92 -15.54
CA VAL A 140 7.21 -8.38 -16.59
C VAL A 140 8.09 -7.62 -17.59
N PRO A 141 7.73 -7.50 -18.88
CA PRO A 141 8.44 -6.59 -19.79
C PRO A 141 8.46 -5.15 -19.30
N GLN A 142 9.55 -4.42 -19.57
CA GLN A 142 9.67 -3.01 -19.21
C GLN A 142 8.67 -2.16 -19.99
N ASP A 143 7.94 -1.29 -19.28
CA ASP A 143 7.02 -0.31 -19.87
C ASP A 143 6.94 0.99 -19.03
N TYR A 144 7.65 2.03 -19.47
CA TYR A 144 7.66 3.30 -18.77
C TYR A 144 6.29 3.99 -18.74
N LEU A 145 5.47 3.86 -19.78
CA LEU A 145 4.15 4.49 -19.82
C LEU A 145 3.20 3.82 -18.82
N GLN A 146 3.26 2.49 -18.71
CA GLN A 146 2.47 1.78 -17.72
C GLN A 146 2.98 2.05 -16.30
N ALA A 147 4.30 2.12 -16.09
CA ALA A 147 4.88 2.48 -14.81
C ALA A 147 4.44 3.88 -14.33
N SER A 148 4.45 4.89 -15.22
CA SER A 148 4.00 6.25 -14.88
C SER A 148 2.55 6.28 -14.42
N ARG A 149 1.67 5.50 -15.06
CA ARG A 149 0.25 5.37 -14.65
C ARG A 149 0.10 4.76 -13.26
N TRP A 150 0.93 3.79 -12.89
CA TRP A 150 0.90 3.20 -11.55
C TRP A 150 1.48 4.13 -10.49
N TYR A 151 2.57 4.84 -10.78
CA TYR A 151 3.05 5.89 -9.91
C TYR A 151 2.02 7.00 -9.73
N GLN A 152 1.30 7.40 -10.79
CA GLN A 152 0.22 8.39 -10.69
C GLN A 152 -0.87 7.94 -9.71
N LYS A 153 -1.33 6.68 -9.79
CA LYS A 153 -2.30 6.13 -8.86
C LYS A 153 -1.84 6.19 -7.40
N ALA A 154 -0.57 5.87 -7.12
CA ALA A 154 -0.02 5.96 -5.78
C ALA A 154 0.16 7.42 -5.32
N ALA A 155 0.60 8.30 -6.22
CA ALA A 155 0.78 9.72 -5.97
C ALA A 155 -0.54 10.43 -5.63
N ASP A 156 -1.62 10.08 -6.32
CA ASP A 156 -2.99 10.55 -6.07
C ASP A 156 -3.56 10.06 -4.72
N GLN A 157 -2.89 9.09 -4.10
CA GLN A 157 -3.16 8.62 -2.74
C GLN A 157 -2.17 9.19 -1.71
N ASN A 158 -1.49 10.27 -2.09
CA ASN A 158 -0.54 10.99 -1.27
C ASN A 158 0.75 10.20 -0.93
N TYR A 159 1.15 9.26 -1.78
CA TYR A 159 2.36 8.46 -1.56
C TYR A 159 3.61 9.18 -2.08
N ALA A 160 4.40 9.76 -1.17
CA ALA A 160 5.51 10.67 -1.48
C ALA A 160 6.59 10.07 -2.40
N LEU A 161 6.93 8.79 -2.24
CA LEU A 161 7.89 8.11 -3.10
C LEU A 161 7.39 8.01 -4.55
N ALA A 162 6.09 7.82 -4.77
CA ALA A 162 5.52 7.80 -6.11
C ALA A 162 5.46 9.20 -6.73
N GLN A 163 5.16 10.22 -5.93
CA GLN A 163 5.21 11.63 -6.35
C GLN A 163 6.61 12.00 -6.83
N PHE A 164 7.65 11.64 -6.07
CA PHE A 164 9.03 11.86 -6.47
C PHE A 164 9.40 11.09 -7.75
N ASN A 165 9.00 9.83 -7.88
CA ASN A 165 9.31 9.06 -9.10
C ASN A 165 8.56 9.58 -10.34
N LEU A 166 7.35 10.12 -10.20
CA LEU A 166 6.71 10.87 -11.29
C LEU A 166 7.52 12.11 -11.69
N ALA A 167 8.05 12.84 -10.70
CA ALA A 167 8.89 14.00 -10.97
C ALA A 167 10.12 13.60 -11.80
N LEU A 168 10.78 12.49 -11.45
CA LEU A 168 11.90 11.95 -12.22
C LEU A 168 11.48 11.52 -13.64
N MET A 169 10.30 10.91 -13.80
CA MET A 169 9.79 10.55 -15.12
C MET A 169 9.51 11.77 -16.00
N TYR A 170 8.97 12.85 -15.45
CA TYR A 170 8.80 14.12 -16.16
C TYR A 170 10.14 14.80 -16.47
N PHE A 171 11.13 14.71 -15.59
CA PHE A 171 12.47 15.25 -15.83
C PHE A 171 13.16 14.53 -17.00
N ASP A 172 13.07 13.19 -17.03
CA ASP A 172 13.70 12.36 -18.05
C ASP A 172 12.88 12.26 -19.35
N GLY A 173 11.56 12.49 -19.29
CA GLY A 173 10.64 12.18 -20.40
C GLY A 173 10.38 10.68 -20.60
N LYS A 174 10.49 9.88 -19.53
CA LYS A 174 10.26 8.42 -19.58
C LYS A 174 8.80 8.13 -19.31
N GLY A 175 8.08 7.59 -20.30
CA GLY A 175 6.67 7.20 -20.14
C GLY A 175 5.69 8.37 -19.96
N VAL A 176 6.19 9.61 -20.00
CA VAL A 176 5.46 10.88 -20.00
C VAL A 176 6.24 11.88 -20.86
N ALA A 177 5.56 12.90 -21.39
CA ALA A 177 6.26 13.99 -22.07
C ALA A 177 7.17 14.73 -21.09
N LYS A 178 8.41 15.01 -21.50
CA LYS A 178 9.38 15.74 -20.68
C LYS A 178 8.84 17.12 -20.29
N SER A 179 8.90 17.46 -19.01
CA SER A 179 8.40 18.74 -18.48
C SER A 179 9.11 19.10 -17.18
N THR A 180 9.93 20.16 -17.22
CA THR A 180 10.55 20.74 -16.02
C THR A 180 9.49 21.25 -15.04
N GLU A 181 8.42 21.88 -15.54
CA GLU A 181 7.31 22.38 -14.72
C GLU A 181 6.65 21.24 -13.92
N MET A 182 6.27 20.15 -14.59
CA MET A 182 5.62 19.02 -13.90
C MET A 182 6.59 18.28 -12.97
N SER A 183 7.87 18.21 -13.31
CA SER A 183 8.89 17.67 -12.40
C SER A 183 8.98 18.51 -11.12
N TYR A 184 9.11 19.83 -11.27
CA TYR A 184 9.16 20.78 -10.17
C TYR A 184 7.90 20.71 -9.29
N ILE A 185 6.71 20.67 -9.88
CA ILE A 185 5.42 20.50 -9.17
C ILE A 185 5.41 19.23 -8.32
N TRP A 186 5.72 18.07 -8.92
CA TRP A 186 5.67 16.81 -8.17
C TRP A 186 6.76 16.73 -7.10
N ASN A 187 7.92 17.34 -7.32
CA ASN A 187 8.97 17.46 -6.30
C ASN A 187 8.53 18.32 -5.11
N ILE A 188 7.80 19.43 -5.34
CA ILE A 188 7.19 20.23 -4.25
C ILE A 188 6.23 19.36 -3.43
N ILE A 189 5.33 18.63 -4.09
CA ILE A 189 4.32 17.81 -3.43
C ILE A 189 4.99 16.69 -2.62
N ALA A 190 5.97 15.99 -3.19
CA ALA A 190 6.72 14.93 -2.51
C ALA A 190 7.45 15.46 -1.26
N ALA A 191 8.09 16.63 -1.35
CA ALA A 191 8.76 17.27 -0.23
C ALA A 191 7.78 17.64 0.89
N LYS A 192 6.61 18.23 0.55
CA LYS A 192 5.54 18.55 1.51
C LYS A 192 4.98 17.31 2.21
N ASN A 193 5.00 16.16 1.53
CA ASN A 193 4.62 14.86 2.09
C ASN A 193 5.76 14.11 2.77
N GLY A 194 6.86 14.80 3.12
CA GLY A 194 7.93 14.27 3.97
C GLY A 194 9.09 13.61 3.23
N TYR A 195 9.06 13.52 1.90
CA TYR A 195 10.20 13.00 1.14
C TYR A 195 11.23 14.10 0.84
N ARG A 196 12.00 14.47 1.86
CA ARG A 196 12.97 15.60 1.82
C ARG A 196 14.01 15.50 0.71
N ILE A 197 14.32 14.30 0.21
CA ILE A 197 15.24 14.12 -0.93
C ILE A 197 14.71 14.84 -2.18
N ALA A 198 13.39 14.98 -2.33
CA ALA A 198 12.78 15.73 -3.44
C ALA A 198 13.13 17.22 -3.45
N GLU A 199 13.50 17.83 -2.31
CA GLU A 199 13.89 19.24 -2.25
C GLU A 199 15.09 19.52 -3.15
N LYS A 200 16.08 18.63 -3.18
CA LYS A 200 17.24 18.78 -4.06
C LYS A 200 16.86 18.72 -5.55
N SER A 201 15.95 17.83 -5.93
CA SER A 201 15.48 17.76 -7.31
C SER A 201 14.65 18.98 -7.68
N ARG A 202 13.78 19.44 -6.78
CA ARG A 202 13.02 20.69 -6.93
C ARG A 202 13.96 21.85 -7.21
N ASP A 203 15.00 22.02 -6.39
CA ASP A 203 15.93 23.15 -6.51
C ASP A 203 16.69 23.09 -7.85
N MET A 204 17.05 21.89 -8.32
CA MET A 204 17.65 21.71 -9.65
C MET A 204 16.71 22.10 -10.80
N ASP A 205 15.41 21.80 -10.68
CA ASP A 205 14.41 22.22 -11.66
C ASP A 205 14.18 23.74 -11.61
N GLU A 206 14.23 24.36 -10.42
CA GLU A 206 14.00 25.79 -10.21
C GLU A 206 14.97 26.66 -11.03
N TYR A 207 16.24 26.26 -11.16
CA TYR A 207 17.23 26.97 -11.99
C TYR A 207 16.90 27.03 -13.48
N LYS A 208 15.97 26.21 -13.96
CA LYS A 208 15.55 26.14 -15.36
C LYS A 208 14.23 26.86 -15.62
N LEU A 209 13.61 27.44 -14.59
CA LEU A 209 12.33 28.11 -14.66
C LEU A 209 12.49 29.61 -14.43
N THR A 210 11.63 30.40 -15.07
CA THR A 210 11.48 31.82 -14.76
C THR A 210 10.76 32.03 -13.43
N VAL A 211 10.89 33.22 -12.83
CA VAL A 211 10.17 33.58 -11.59
C VAL A 211 8.65 33.40 -11.74
N GLU A 212 8.11 33.73 -12.91
CA GLU A 212 6.68 33.57 -13.19
C GLU A 212 6.27 32.09 -13.24
N GLU A 213 7.01 31.25 -13.97
CA GLU A 213 6.76 29.80 -14.01
C GLU A 213 6.89 29.15 -12.64
N ILE A 214 7.84 29.61 -11.82
CA ILE A 214 8.01 29.16 -10.43
C ILE A 214 6.76 29.47 -9.61
N ASN A 215 6.24 30.70 -9.68
CA ASN A 215 5.06 31.11 -8.93
C ASN A 215 3.81 30.32 -9.35
N ILE A 216 3.57 30.21 -10.66
CA ILE A 216 2.46 29.42 -11.23
C ILE A 216 2.57 27.96 -10.79
N SER A 217 3.76 27.37 -10.89
CA SER A 217 3.98 25.97 -10.53
C SER A 217 3.76 25.71 -9.04
N ARG A 218 4.17 26.63 -8.16
CA ARG A 218 3.92 26.53 -6.71
C ARG A 218 2.43 26.56 -6.39
N GLU A 219 1.67 27.47 -7.00
CA GLU A 219 0.21 27.53 -6.83
C GLU A 219 -0.49 26.26 -7.34
N LYS A 220 -0.04 25.75 -8.49
CA LYS A 220 -0.54 24.51 -9.07
C LYS A 220 -0.23 23.30 -8.19
N ALA A 221 0.99 23.22 -7.65
CA ALA A 221 1.37 22.18 -6.69
C ALA A 221 0.49 22.19 -5.43
N ASP A 222 0.21 23.38 -4.89
CA ASP A 222 -0.67 23.55 -3.72
C ASP A 222 -2.11 23.12 -4.02
N THR A 223 -2.59 23.44 -5.22
CA THR A 223 -3.93 23.04 -5.67
C THR A 223 -4.04 21.53 -5.85
N ILE A 224 -3.05 20.90 -6.50
CA ILE A 224 -3.01 19.44 -6.66
C ILE A 224 -2.96 18.76 -5.29
N LEU A 225 -2.08 19.20 -4.38
CA LEU A 225 -1.97 18.61 -3.04
C LEU A 225 -3.28 18.75 -2.24
N ARG A 226 -3.92 19.92 -2.27
CA ARG A 226 -5.23 20.13 -1.64
C ARG A 226 -6.28 19.15 -2.17
N ASN A 227 -6.32 18.94 -3.49
CA ASN A 227 -7.25 18.00 -4.11
C ASN A 227 -6.96 16.55 -3.68
N ILE A 228 -5.68 16.14 -3.65
CA ILE A 228 -5.26 14.81 -3.17
C ILE A 228 -5.73 14.57 -1.73
N ILE A 229 -5.51 15.54 -0.84
CA ILE A 229 -5.90 15.46 0.57
C ILE A 229 -7.43 15.37 0.68
N GLN A 230 -8.16 16.25 0.00
CA GLN A 230 -9.63 16.27 0.04
C GLN A 230 -10.23 14.94 -0.46
N GLN A 231 -9.71 14.39 -1.56
CA GLN A 231 -10.17 13.10 -2.08
C GLN A 231 -9.91 11.95 -1.10
N ARG A 232 -8.78 11.97 -0.40
CA ARG A 232 -8.47 10.99 0.65
C ARG A 232 -9.46 11.10 1.82
N GLU A 233 -9.74 12.30 2.29
CA GLU A 233 -10.71 12.53 3.37
C GLU A 233 -12.12 12.07 2.98
N LEU A 234 -12.55 12.35 1.75
CA LEU A 234 -13.84 11.90 1.24
C LEU A 234 -13.94 10.37 1.21
N LYS A 235 -12.91 9.68 0.74
CA LYS A 235 -12.85 8.20 0.75
C LYS A 235 -12.91 7.64 2.17
N LEU A 236 -12.18 8.24 3.12
CA LEU A 236 -12.20 7.80 4.52
C LEU A 236 -13.60 7.99 5.15
N ARG A 237 -14.25 9.13 4.87
CA ARG A 237 -15.63 9.37 5.34
C ARG A 237 -16.61 8.37 4.74
N GLN A 238 -16.48 8.05 3.45
CA GLN A 238 -17.33 7.04 2.79
C GLN A 238 -17.13 5.66 3.42
N ALA A 239 -15.89 5.24 3.64
CA ALA A 239 -15.58 3.96 4.29
C ALA A 239 -16.18 3.88 5.71
N LEU A 240 -16.10 4.97 6.49
CA LEU A 240 -16.70 5.02 7.83
C LEU A 240 -18.24 4.92 7.78
N ILE A 241 -18.88 5.53 6.79
CA ILE A 241 -20.34 5.43 6.62
C ILE A 241 -20.74 3.99 6.25
N GLU A 242 -19.96 3.34 5.38
CA GLU A 242 -20.21 1.95 4.97
C GLU A 242 -20.02 0.95 6.11
N GLN A 243 -19.05 1.17 7.00
CA GLN A 243 -18.84 0.32 8.19
C GLN A 243 -19.93 0.46 9.25
N ASN A 244 -20.65 1.60 9.28
CA ASN A 244 -21.70 1.90 10.26
C ASN A 244 -23.12 1.62 9.74
N ARG A 245 -23.26 1.02 8.55
CA ARG A 245 -24.55 0.63 7.94
C ARG A 245 -24.76 -0.88 8.02
#